data_AF-C3XZM9-F1
#
_entry.id   AF-C3XZM9-F1
#
_cell.length_a   1.000
_cell.length_b   1.000
_cell.length_c   1.000
_cell.angle_alpha   90.00
_cell.angle_beta   90.00
_cell.angle_gamma   90.00
#
_symmetry.space_group_name_H-M   'P 1'
#
loop_
_entity.id
_entity.type
_entity.pdbx_description
1 polymer ?
#
loop_
_entity_poly.entity_id
_entity_poly.type
_entity_poly.pdbx_seq_one_letter_code
_entity_poly.pdbx_strand_id
1 'polypeptide(L)'
;MAGAKPGVHALQLKPVEVPEELKDGNKFIKWEDVNRDIIEASDCIPKEIRYFTSSFFLQDKLKEMVQFGPPDIPVENKTVTVVYGPDMVNISFINFVSNSEGVAKIWTDSLLKIATNVLALNASPMQNLKKVYAKLIVKDLTKEGKLPVKNVIKLFSTSKEERKRVEAALATCSLPTGKNDVINVEKFFFEDFITIVRKVCPRPELDKVFAEVGTKKPYLTMEQVVDFLNKGQRDPRLNEILYPYANNKKALDIISRYEPNKSYANKGHLSVDGLYRYLMSDENTMVDPVKFDLSDDMTQSLSHYFINSSHNTYLTGHQFTGKASVEIYRQALLVGCRCVELDCWDGNDNEPIITHGYTMCTDVLFKDVVEAIAESAFKTSDWPIILSFENHCSPKQQAKMAMHCRTTFGDMLLVEDIYGYPLSAGTPLPSPKDLLGKILIKNKKKIKKRAGKDWSIVMMPTVGST
;
A
#
# COMPACT_ATOMS: atom_id res chain seq x y z
N MET A 1 39.35 11.87 7.95
CA MET A 1 38.36 12.65 7.20
C MET A 1 37.88 11.83 6.02
N ALA A 2 36.80 11.06 6.21
CA ALA A 2 36.14 10.38 5.11
C ALA A 2 35.22 11.40 4.44
N GLY A 3 35.52 11.75 3.19
CA GLY A 3 34.67 12.65 2.40
C GLY A 3 33.29 12.04 2.25
N ALA A 4 32.28 12.74 2.75
CA ALA A 4 30.89 12.43 2.44
C ALA A 4 30.72 12.53 0.92
N LYS A 5 30.39 11.41 0.27
CA LYS A 5 30.02 11.41 -1.14
C LYS A 5 28.75 12.26 -1.29
N PRO A 6 28.73 13.29 -2.16
CA PRO A 6 27.50 13.96 -2.52
C PRO A 6 26.65 12.97 -3.33
N GLY A 7 25.54 12.49 -2.78
CA GLY A 7 24.64 11.55 -3.45
C GLY A 7 23.85 10.57 -2.57
N VAL A 8 24.04 10.54 -1.26
CA VAL A 8 23.41 9.54 -0.36
C VAL A 8 21.91 9.78 -0.11
N HIS A 9 21.31 10.83 -0.68
CA HIS A 9 19.90 11.18 -0.49
C HIS A 9 19.14 11.40 -1.81
N ALA A 10 19.56 10.76 -2.90
CA ALA A 10 18.71 10.71 -4.10
C ALA A 10 17.53 9.79 -3.81
N LEU A 11 16.32 10.35 -3.72
CA LEU A 11 15.07 9.62 -3.56
C LEU A 11 14.96 8.56 -4.67
N GLN A 12 14.92 7.27 -4.30
CA GLN A 12 14.76 6.18 -5.27
C GLN A 12 13.30 5.96 -5.64
N LEU A 13 12.38 6.36 -4.76
CA LEU A 13 10.94 6.30 -5.00
C LEU A 13 10.55 7.13 -6.23
N LYS A 14 9.79 6.50 -7.12
CA LYS A 14 9.27 7.15 -8.34
C LYS A 14 7.78 7.42 -8.23
N PRO A 15 7.30 8.53 -8.81
CA PRO A 15 5.88 8.74 -9.02
C PRO A 15 5.25 7.56 -9.79
N VAL A 16 3.94 7.39 -9.62
CA VAL A 16 3.19 6.41 -10.40
C VAL A 16 3.25 6.77 -11.89
N GLU A 17 3.72 5.83 -12.70
CA GLU A 17 3.63 5.88 -14.15
C GLU A 17 2.56 4.89 -14.61
N VAL A 18 1.53 5.39 -15.29
CA VAL A 18 0.48 4.56 -15.88
C VAL A 18 0.89 4.22 -17.32
N PRO A 19 1.04 2.93 -17.69
CA PRO A 19 1.34 2.52 -19.06
C PRO A 19 0.27 2.98 -20.05
N GLU A 20 0.64 3.20 -21.32
CA GLU A 20 -0.29 3.62 -22.37
C GLU A 20 -1.43 2.59 -22.56
N GLU A 21 -1.14 1.30 -22.41
CA GLU A 21 -2.14 0.23 -22.49
C GLU A 21 -3.27 0.39 -21.46
N LEU A 22 -2.95 0.89 -20.26
CA LEU A 22 -3.95 1.18 -19.22
C LEU A 22 -4.69 2.50 -19.49
N LYS A 23 -4.05 3.46 -20.15
CA LYS A 23 -4.67 4.75 -20.51
C LYS A 23 -5.65 4.60 -21.68
N ASP A 24 -5.25 3.87 -22.71
CA ASP A 24 -6.08 3.56 -23.88
C ASP A 24 -7.21 2.59 -23.53
N GLY A 25 -6.94 1.72 -22.55
CA GLY A 25 -7.86 0.69 -22.08
C GLY A 25 -7.80 -0.58 -22.91
N ASN A 26 -8.19 -1.70 -22.29
CA ASN A 26 -8.37 -2.97 -22.96
C ASN A 26 -9.75 -3.55 -22.67
N LYS A 27 -10.21 -4.44 -23.55
CA LYS A 27 -11.50 -5.11 -23.37
C LYS A 27 -11.35 -6.26 -22.39
N PHE A 28 -12.31 -6.37 -21.47
CA PHE A 28 -12.41 -7.46 -20.52
C PHE A 28 -13.87 -7.93 -20.42
N ILE A 29 -14.05 -9.23 -20.16
CA ILE A 29 -15.31 -9.77 -19.65
C ILE A 29 -15.26 -9.69 -18.13
N LYS A 30 -16.10 -8.86 -17.53
CA LYS A 30 -16.29 -8.83 -16.08
C LYS A 30 -17.24 -9.95 -15.66
N TRP A 31 -16.92 -10.64 -14.57
CA TRP A 31 -17.85 -11.54 -13.89
C TRP A 31 -17.73 -11.44 -12.38
N GLU A 32 -18.84 -11.70 -11.69
CA GLU A 32 -18.95 -11.72 -10.24
C GLU A 32 -19.61 -13.05 -9.84
N ASP A 33 -19.09 -13.72 -8.82
CA ASP A 33 -19.66 -14.99 -8.34
C ASP A 33 -20.86 -14.75 -7.42
N VAL A 34 -21.89 -14.09 -7.96
CA VAL A 34 -23.22 -13.96 -7.35
C VAL A 34 -24.20 -13.75 -8.49
N ASN A 35 -25.07 -14.73 -8.78
CA ASN A 35 -26.27 -14.59 -9.62
C ASN A 35 -26.45 -13.27 -10.40
N ARG A 36 -26.18 -13.32 -11.72
CA ARG A 36 -26.58 -12.36 -12.77
C ARG A 36 -26.10 -10.91 -12.59
N ASP A 37 -25.13 -10.50 -13.40
CA ASP A 37 -25.34 -9.59 -14.54
C ASP A 37 -23.98 -9.19 -15.12
N ILE A 38 -23.84 -9.33 -16.45
CA ILE A 38 -22.67 -8.89 -17.21
C ILE A 38 -22.73 -7.37 -17.29
N ILE A 39 -21.75 -6.69 -16.68
CA ILE A 39 -21.58 -5.24 -16.77
C ILE A 39 -20.32 -4.98 -17.61
N GLU A 40 -20.46 -4.16 -18.65
CA GLU A 40 -19.35 -3.66 -19.46
C GLU A 40 -18.28 -2.98 -18.56
N ALA A 41 -17.02 -3.32 -18.81
CA ALA A 41 -15.88 -2.83 -18.06
C ALA A 41 -15.60 -1.36 -18.40
N SER A 42 -16.22 -0.42 -17.68
CA SER A 42 -15.77 0.98 -17.64
C SER A 42 -15.83 1.68 -16.28
N ASP A 43 -16.40 1.08 -15.22
CA ASP A 43 -16.75 1.87 -14.01
C ASP A 43 -16.30 1.32 -12.64
N CYS A 44 -15.36 0.39 -12.59
CA CYS A 44 -14.97 -0.27 -11.33
C CYS A 44 -13.48 -0.16 -11.03
N ILE A 45 -13.02 1.03 -10.64
CA ILE A 45 -11.84 1.16 -9.77
C ILE A 45 -12.37 1.23 -8.32
N PRO A 46 -12.17 0.19 -7.49
CA PRO A 46 -12.56 0.22 -6.09
C PRO A 46 -11.84 1.31 -5.31
N LYS A 47 -12.44 1.73 -4.17
CA LYS A 47 -11.92 2.83 -3.35
C LYS A 47 -10.56 2.53 -2.70
N GLU A 48 -10.26 1.25 -2.47
CA GLU A 48 -9.02 0.77 -1.84
C GLU A 48 -8.66 -0.61 -2.43
N ILE A 49 -7.87 -0.60 -3.51
CA ILE A 49 -7.31 -1.80 -4.13
C ILE A 49 -6.15 -2.28 -3.26
N ARG A 50 -6.17 -3.54 -2.85
CA ARG A 50 -5.12 -4.11 -1.99
C ARG A 50 -4.06 -4.85 -2.80
N TYR A 51 -4.47 -5.66 -3.77
CA TYR A 51 -3.57 -6.34 -4.71
C TYR A 51 -4.33 -7.09 -5.80
N PHE A 52 -3.57 -7.70 -6.73
CA PHE A 52 -4.06 -8.50 -7.85
C PHE A 52 -3.44 -9.89 -7.83
N THR A 53 -4.24 -10.89 -8.21
CA THR A 53 -3.77 -12.26 -8.44
C THR A 53 -4.32 -12.80 -9.76
N SER A 54 -3.52 -13.62 -10.43
CA SER A 54 -3.80 -14.24 -11.73
C SER A 54 -4.37 -15.65 -11.61
N SER A 55 -4.79 -16.08 -10.43
CA SER A 55 -5.17 -17.48 -10.22
C SER A 55 -6.29 -17.62 -9.20
N PHE A 56 -7.52 -17.71 -9.71
CA PHE A 56 -8.67 -18.22 -8.97
C PHE A 56 -9.28 -19.41 -9.72
N PHE A 57 -9.80 -20.37 -8.96
CA PHE A 57 -10.44 -21.56 -9.51
C PHE A 57 -11.80 -21.19 -10.11
N LEU A 58 -11.89 -21.14 -11.45
CA LEU A 58 -13.17 -21.00 -12.15
C LEU A 58 -13.88 -22.37 -12.21
N GLN A 59 -15.17 -22.41 -11.93
CA GLN A 59 -16.00 -23.59 -12.20
C GLN A 59 -16.15 -23.79 -13.72
N ASP A 60 -16.17 -25.03 -14.20
CA ASP A 60 -16.11 -25.34 -15.64
C ASP A 60 -17.23 -24.68 -16.47
N LYS A 61 -18.45 -24.59 -15.91
CA LYS A 61 -19.58 -23.89 -16.58
C LYS A 61 -19.36 -22.38 -16.72
N LEU A 62 -18.67 -21.77 -15.76
CA LEU A 62 -18.28 -20.35 -15.83
C LEU A 62 -17.17 -20.15 -16.86
N LYS A 63 -16.20 -21.07 -16.96
CA LYS A 63 -15.11 -21.00 -17.97
C LYS A 63 -15.65 -20.91 -19.40
N GLU A 64 -16.67 -21.71 -19.73
CA GLU A 64 -17.33 -21.67 -21.04
C GLU A 64 -18.01 -20.32 -21.30
N MET A 65 -18.63 -19.72 -20.28
CA MET A 65 -19.37 -18.45 -20.41
C MET A 65 -18.46 -17.22 -20.51
N VAL A 66 -17.25 -17.27 -19.94
CA VAL A 66 -16.31 -16.14 -19.90
C VAL A 66 -15.15 -16.28 -20.88
N GLN A 67 -15.19 -17.29 -21.75
CA GLN A 67 -14.17 -17.49 -22.77
C GLN A 67 -14.04 -16.25 -23.67
N PHE A 68 -12.86 -15.64 -23.67
CA PHE A 68 -12.57 -14.46 -24.47
C PHE A 68 -11.18 -14.57 -25.10
N GLY A 69 -11.08 -14.20 -26.38
CA GLY A 69 -9.84 -14.37 -27.15
C GLY A 69 -9.57 -15.83 -27.56
N PRO A 70 -8.32 -16.17 -27.88
CA PRO A 70 -7.95 -17.48 -28.44
C PRO A 70 -8.30 -18.64 -27.49
N PRO A 71 -8.90 -19.75 -28.01
CA PRO A 71 -9.36 -20.89 -27.21
C PRO A 71 -8.24 -21.82 -26.72
N ASP A 72 -7.06 -21.72 -27.33
CA ASP A 72 -5.84 -22.46 -26.99
C ASP A 72 -5.16 -21.93 -25.72
N ILE A 73 -5.49 -20.71 -25.29
CA ILE A 73 -4.98 -20.13 -24.03
C ILE A 73 -5.98 -20.42 -22.90
N PRO A 74 -5.56 -21.09 -21.81
CA PRO A 74 -6.40 -21.32 -20.64
C PRO A 74 -7.01 -20.02 -20.10
N VAL A 75 -8.27 -20.07 -19.65
CA VAL A 75 -8.98 -18.89 -19.13
C VAL A 75 -8.25 -18.32 -17.91
N GLU A 76 -7.67 -19.20 -17.09
CA GLU A 76 -6.91 -18.88 -15.89
C GLU A 76 -5.76 -17.93 -16.21
N ASN A 77 -4.99 -18.21 -17.27
CA ASN A 77 -3.86 -17.37 -17.71
C ASN A 77 -4.29 -15.97 -18.19
N LYS A 78 -5.55 -15.81 -18.56
CA LYS A 78 -6.12 -14.54 -19.06
C LYS A 78 -6.97 -13.84 -18.00
N THR A 79 -7.08 -14.41 -16.80
CA THR A 79 -7.91 -13.88 -15.71
C THR A 79 -7.13 -12.91 -14.84
N VAL A 80 -7.76 -11.80 -14.49
CA VAL A 80 -7.28 -10.81 -13.52
C VAL A 80 -8.31 -10.72 -12.40
N THR A 81 -7.90 -11.04 -11.18
CA THR A 81 -8.73 -10.88 -9.99
C THR A 81 -8.26 -9.67 -9.19
N VAL A 82 -9.19 -8.75 -8.95
CA VAL A 82 -8.99 -7.54 -8.14
C VAL A 82 -9.52 -7.78 -6.75
N VAL A 83 -8.65 -7.73 -5.74
CA VAL A 83 -9.02 -7.85 -4.33
C VAL A 83 -8.99 -6.47 -3.68
N TYR A 84 -10.12 -6.08 -3.08
CA TYR A 84 -10.29 -4.76 -2.48
C TYR A 84 -11.11 -4.81 -1.21
N GLY A 85 -10.94 -3.83 -0.32
CA GLY A 85 -11.69 -3.78 0.94
C GLY A 85 -11.12 -2.77 1.95
N PRO A 86 -11.91 -2.37 2.97
CA PRO A 86 -11.47 -1.45 4.02
C PRO A 86 -10.42 -2.03 4.99
N ASP A 87 -10.37 -3.37 5.14
CA ASP A 87 -9.38 -4.06 5.96
C ASP A 87 -9.04 -5.45 5.39
N MET A 88 -8.10 -6.17 6.02
CA MET A 88 -7.59 -7.46 5.52
C MET A 88 -8.63 -8.59 5.60
N VAL A 89 -9.71 -8.37 6.36
CA VAL A 89 -10.73 -9.38 6.64
C VAL A 89 -11.97 -9.12 5.78
N ASN A 90 -12.40 -7.86 5.71
CA ASN A 90 -13.56 -7.42 4.95
C ASN A 90 -13.16 -7.11 3.50
N ILE A 91 -12.95 -8.16 2.71
CA ILE A 91 -12.52 -8.06 1.32
C ILE A 91 -13.62 -8.45 0.34
N SER A 92 -13.48 -8.00 -0.89
CA SER A 92 -14.35 -8.30 -2.03
C SER A 92 -13.49 -8.56 -3.26
N PHE A 93 -14.03 -9.38 -4.17
CA PHE A 93 -13.36 -9.83 -5.38
C PHE A 93 -14.13 -9.32 -6.59
N ILE A 94 -13.41 -8.83 -7.59
CA ILE A 94 -13.96 -8.60 -8.94
C ILE A 94 -13.04 -9.33 -9.91
N ASN A 95 -13.64 -10.11 -10.81
CA ASN A 95 -12.90 -10.92 -11.77
C ASN A 95 -13.09 -10.39 -13.18
N PHE A 96 -12.00 -10.38 -13.93
CA PHE A 96 -11.96 -9.96 -15.32
C PHE A 96 -11.26 -11.02 -16.15
N VAL A 97 -11.78 -11.31 -17.34
CA VAL A 97 -11.10 -12.17 -18.32
C VAL A 97 -10.74 -11.31 -19.53
N SER A 98 -9.44 -11.25 -19.82
CA SER A 98 -8.90 -10.57 -20.99
C SER A 98 -8.88 -11.49 -22.20
N ASN A 99 -8.61 -10.94 -23.38
CA ASN A 99 -8.41 -11.72 -24.60
C ASN A 99 -6.99 -12.28 -24.76
N SER A 100 -6.06 -11.95 -23.85
CA SER A 100 -4.62 -12.26 -23.99
C SER A 100 -3.93 -12.35 -22.64
N GLU A 101 -3.09 -13.38 -22.47
CA GLU A 101 -2.29 -13.55 -21.25
C GLU A 101 -1.37 -12.34 -21.00
N GLY A 102 -0.82 -11.75 -22.06
CA GLY A 102 0.01 -10.55 -21.96
C GLY A 102 -0.75 -9.35 -21.40
N VAL A 103 -2.02 -9.16 -21.81
CA VAL A 103 -2.88 -8.09 -21.30
C VAL A 103 -3.20 -8.32 -19.82
N ALA A 104 -3.60 -9.54 -19.46
CA ALA A 104 -3.85 -9.89 -18.06
C ALA A 104 -2.62 -9.62 -17.18
N LYS A 105 -1.43 -9.99 -17.65
CA LYS A 105 -0.17 -9.74 -16.95
C LYS A 105 0.15 -8.26 -16.78
N ILE A 106 0.08 -7.47 -17.86
CA ILE A 106 0.35 -6.02 -17.80
C ILE A 106 -0.59 -5.34 -16.81
N TRP A 107 -1.88 -5.66 -16.85
CA TRP A 107 -2.87 -5.10 -15.93
C TRP A 107 -2.61 -5.51 -14.48
N THR A 108 -2.33 -6.79 -14.23
CA THR A 108 -2.02 -7.31 -12.89
C THR A 108 -0.80 -6.60 -12.30
N ASP A 109 0.31 -6.57 -13.04
CA ASP A 109 1.57 -6.00 -12.57
C ASP A 109 1.47 -4.47 -12.38
N SER A 110 0.81 -3.77 -13.31
CA SER A 110 0.70 -2.31 -13.29
C SER A 110 -0.23 -1.84 -12.19
N LEU A 111 -1.39 -2.48 -12.04
CA LEU A 111 -2.32 -2.08 -11.00
C LEU A 111 -1.77 -2.41 -9.60
N LEU A 112 -1.02 -3.51 -9.44
CA LEU A 112 -0.33 -3.80 -8.18
C LEU A 112 0.67 -2.69 -7.84
N LYS A 113 1.52 -2.27 -8.80
CA LYS A 113 2.45 -1.15 -8.62
C LYS A 113 1.76 0.16 -8.25
N ILE A 114 0.60 0.44 -8.86
CA ILE A 114 -0.19 1.64 -8.54
C ILE A 114 -0.73 1.54 -7.10
N ALA A 115 -1.30 0.40 -6.73
CA ALA A 115 -1.90 0.18 -5.42
C ALA A 115 -0.87 0.23 -4.27
N THR A 116 0.37 -0.20 -4.52
CA THR A 116 1.44 -0.26 -3.52
C THR A 116 2.44 0.89 -3.62
N ASN A 117 2.21 1.89 -4.49
CA ASN A 117 3.13 3.01 -4.65
C ASN A 117 3.17 3.88 -3.39
N VAL A 118 4.35 3.93 -2.77
CA VAL A 118 4.59 4.63 -1.50
C VAL A 118 4.30 6.13 -1.58
N LEU A 119 4.65 6.80 -2.69
CA LEU A 119 4.37 8.23 -2.85
C LEU A 119 2.88 8.51 -3.03
N ALA A 120 2.16 7.63 -3.74
CA ALA A 120 0.71 7.75 -3.90
C ALA A 120 -0.05 7.50 -2.59
N LEU A 121 0.42 6.55 -1.77
CA LEU A 121 -0.14 6.28 -0.44
C LEU A 121 0.11 7.44 0.55
N ASN A 122 1.19 8.19 0.36
CA ASN A 122 1.57 9.35 1.18
C ASN A 122 1.39 10.68 0.44
N ALA A 123 0.43 10.75 -0.49
CA ALA A 123 0.22 11.91 -1.35
C ALA A 123 -0.18 13.16 -0.54
N SER A 124 0.24 14.34 -1.01
CA SER A 124 -0.09 15.60 -0.35
C SER A 124 -1.60 15.90 -0.34
N PRO A 125 -2.07 16.79 0.54
CA PRO A 125 -3.46 17.26 0.52
C PRO A 125 -3.93 17.75 -0.86
N MET A 126 -3.06 18.43 -1.62
CA MET A 126 -3.38 18.90 -2.97
C MET A 126 -3.59 17.74 -3.95
N GLN A 127 -2.77 16.70 -3.90
CA GLN A 127 -2.95 15.50 -4.74
C GLN A 127 -4.23 14.74 -4.35
N ASN A 128 -4.57 14.68 -3.06
CA ASN A 128 -5.83 14.11 -2.61
C ASN A 128 -7.05 14.91 -3.11
N LEU A 129 -6.99 16.24 -3.16
CA LEU A 129 -8.03 17.05 -3.81
C LEU A 129 -8.13 16.76 -5.31
N LYS A 130 -7.01 16.58 -6.02
CA LYS A 130 -7.01 16.16 -7.42
C LYS A 130 -7.66 14.78 -7.60
N LYS A 131 -7.44 13.84 -6.68
CA LYS A 131 -8.11 12.52 -6.68
C LYS A 131 -9.64 12.65 -6.55
N VAL A 132 -10.11 13.54 -5.67
CA VAL A 132 -11.56 13.81 -5.52
C VAL A 132 -12.12 14.46 -6.79
N TYR A 133 -11.41 15.43 -7.36
CA TYR A 133 -11.79 16.07 -8.63
C TYR A 133 -11.83 15.07 -9.79
N ALA A 134 -10.78 14.25 -9.96
CA ALA A 134 -10.72 13.20 -10.98
C ALA A 134 -11.89 12.23 -10.86
N LYS A 135 -12.24 11.82 -9.63
CA LYS A 135 -13.42 10.98 -9.40
C LYS A 135 -14.71 11.65 -9.88
N LEU A 136 -14.90 12.95 -9.64
CA LEU A 136 -16.08 13.66 -10.13
C LEU A 136 -16.16 13.62 -11.66
N ILE A 137 -15.06 13.91 -12.34
CA ILE A 137 -15.03 14.07 -13.81
C ILE A 137 -14.89 12.76 -14.58
N VAL A 138 -14.65 11.63 -13.90
CA VAL A 138 -14.54 10.30 -14.53
C VAL A 138 -15.69 9.40 -14.10
N LYS A 139 -15.96 9.27 -12.80
CA LYS A 139 -16.87 8.26 -12.25
C LYS A 139 -18.29 8.76 -12.06
N ASP A 140 -18.44 10.03 -11.68
CA ASP A 140 -19.73 10.56 -11.24
C ASP A 140 -20.51 11.24 -12.39
N LEU A 141 -20.32 10.79 -13.64
CA LEU A 141 -20.93 11.34 -14.85
C LEU A 141 -22.29 10.71 -15.20
N THR A 142 -23.07 11.39 -16.02
CA THR A 142 -24.25 10.81 -16.70
C THR A 142 -23.82 9.94 -17.89
N LYS A 143 -24.76 9.19 -18.47
CA LYS A 143 -24.53 8.41 -19.69
C LYS A 143 -24.06 9.27 -20.87
N GLU A 144 -24.44 10.53 -20.88
CA GLU A 144 -24.03 11.53 -21.88
C GLU A 144 -22.69 12.22 -21.53
N GLY A 145 -21.96 11.74 -20.52
CA GLY A 145 -20.64 12.25 -20.14
C GLY A 145 -20.66 13.61 -19.43
N LYS A 146 -21.78 14.02 -18.85
CA LYS A 146 -21.90 15.30 -18.13
C LYS A 146 -21.88 15.09 -16.62
N LEU A 147 -21.35 16.04 -15.86
CA LEU A 147 -21.29 15.96 -14.39
C LEU A 147 -22.56 16.52 -13.76
N PRO A 148 -23.40 15.73 -13.06
CA PRO A 148 -24.57 16.24 -12.36
C PRO A 148 -24.17 17.18 -11.20
N VAL A 149 -24.77 18.36 -11.13
CA VAL A 149 -24.53 19.33 -10.03
C VAL A 149 -24.83 18.71 -8.66
N LYS A 150 -25.86 17.85 -8.56
CA LYS A 150 -26.17 17.09 -7.35
C LYS A 150 -24.97 16.29 -6.80
N ASN A 151 -24.06 15.82 -7.65
CA ASN A 151 -22.89 15.03 -7.22
C ASN A 151 -21.84 15.94 -6.57
N VAL A 152 -21.64 17.14 -7.11
CA VAL A 152 -20.80 18.18 -6.47
C VAL A 152 -21.39 18.62 -5.13
N ILE A 153 -22.70 18.86 -5.07
CA ILE A 153 -23.39 19.25 -3.81
C ILE A 153 -23.20 18.17 -2.73
N LYS A 154 -23.38 16.89 -3.08
CA LYS A 154 -23.25 15.77 -2.14
C LYS A 154 -21.85 15.62 -1.53
N LEU A 155 -20.81 16.16 -2.17
CA LEU A 155 -19.46 16.12 -1.60
C LEU A 155 -19.30 17.01 -0.36
N PHE A 156 -20.00 18.14 -0.32
CA PHE A 156 -19.73 19.19 0.66
C PHE A 156 -20.92 19.51 1.58
N SER A 157 -22.08 18.91 1.34
CA SER A 157 -23.31 19.30 2.01
C SER A 157 -24.11 18.10 2.49
N THR A 158 -24.45 18.15 3.77
CA THR A 158 -25.51 17.32 4.38
C THR A 158 -26.70 18.18 4.82
N SER A 159 -26.52 19.50 4.90
CA SER A 159 -27.53 20.50 5.30
C SER A 159 -27.95 21.46 4.16
N LYS A 160 -29.12 22.08 4.30
CA LYS A 160 -29.65 23.07 3.32
C LYS A 160 -28.78 24.32 3.23
N GLU A 161 -28.18 24.73 4.34
CA GLU A 161 -27.31 25.91 4.44
C GLU A 161 -25.97 25.68 3.73
N GLU A 162 -25.35 24.50 3.89
CA GLU A 162 -24.17 24.10 3.13
C GLU A 162 -24.46 24.02 1.64
N ARG A 163 -25.63 23.50 1.26
CA ARG A 163 -26.02 23.44 -0.14
C ARG A 163 -26.05 24.82 -0.79
N LYS A 164 -26.64 25.83 -0.12
CA LYS A 164 -26.61 27.22 -0.61
C LYS A 164 -25.20 27.76 -0.77
N ARG A 165 -24.27 27.39 0.13
CA ARG A 165 -22.85 27.76 0.02
C ARG A 165 -22.19 27.12 -1.21
N VAL A 166 -22.48 25.85 -1.48
CA VAL A 166 -21.98 25.17 -2.70
C VAL A 166 -22.57 25.81 -3.95
N GLU A 167 -23.87 26.10 -3.99
CA GLU A 167 -24.53 26.77 -5.12
C GLU A 167 -23.93 28.16 -5.38
N ALA A 168 -23.65 28.95 -4.33
CA ALA A 168 -22.97 30.24 -4.47
C ALA A 168 -21.51 30.12 -4.94
N ALA A 169 -20.82 29.06 -4.53
CA ALA A 169 -19.45 28.78 -4.98
C ALA A 169 -19.41 28.38 -6.46
N LEU A 170 -20.34 27.53 -6.90
CA LEU A 170 -20.54 27.17 -8.31
C LEU A 170 -20.84 28.41 -9.18
N ALA A 171 -21.74 29.28 -8.71
CA ALA A 171 -22.08 30.52 -9.42
C ALA A 171 -20.84 31.43 -9.64
N THR A 172 -19.92 31.46 -8.67
CA THR A 172 -18.68 32.25 -8.79
C THR A 172 -17.79 31.74 -9.93
N CYS A 173 -17.79 30.42 -10.16
CA CYS A 173 -17.04 29.78 -11.23
C CYS A 173 -17.82 29.81 -12.56
N SER A 174 -18.94 30.53 -12.63
CA SER A 174 -19.83 30.55 -13.80
C SER A 174 -20.34 29.15 -14.19
N LEU A 175 -20.52 28.27 -13.20
CA LEU A 175 -21.02 26.91 -13.38
C LEU A 175 -22.53 26.83 -13.04
N PRO A 176 -23.26 25.89 -13.66
CA PRO A 176 -24.65 25.61 -13.31
C PRO A 176 -24.85 25.32 -11.81
N THR A 177 -25.96 25.82 -11.25
CA THR A 177 -26.24 25.76 -9.80
C THR A 177 -27.50 24.99 -9.45
N GLY A 178 -28.40 24.76 -10.40
CA GLY A 178 -29.62 24.00 -10.18
C GLY A 178 -29.29 22.55 -9.79
N LYS A 179 -30.01 22.00 -8.82
CA LYS A 179 -29.81 20.61 -8.34
C LYS A 179 -29.84 19.57 -9.46
N ASN A 180 -30.69 19.80 -10.46
CA ASN A 180 -30.90 18.89 -11.58
C ASN A 180 -30.10 19.30 -12.83
N ASP A 181 -29.30 20.37 -12.73
CA ASP A 181 -28.45 20.81 -13.82
C ASP A 181 -27.24 19.87 -13.96
N VAL A 182 -26.59 19.99 -15.10
CA VAL A 182 -25.40 19.23 -15.46
C VAL A 182 -24.31 20.19 -15.93
N ILE A 183 -23.07 19.86 -15.58
CA ILE A 183 -21.86 20.60 -15.93
C ILE A 183 -21.18 19.88 -17.10
N ASN A 184 -20.76 20.63 -18.14
CA ASN A 184 -19.86 20.08 -19.15
C ASN A 184 -18.46 19.94 -18.52
N VAL A 185 -17.93 18.71 -18.47
CA VAL A 185 -16.62 18.39 -17.88
C VAL A 185 -15.48 19.17 -18.52
N GLU A 186 -15.57 19.49 -19.82
CA GLU A 186 -14.57 20.29 -20.55
C GLU A 186 -14.49 21.75 -20.06
N LYS A 187 -15.54 22.22 -19.36
CA LYS A 187 -15.63 23.57 -18.79
C LYS A 187 -15.40 23.60 -17.28
N PHE A 188 -15.14 22.45 -16.66
CA PHE A 188 -14.95 22.35 -15.22
C PHE A 188 -13.51 21.98 -14.91
N PHE A 189 -12.66 22.98 -14.73
CA PHE A 189 -11.23 22.80 -14.49
C PHE A 189 -10.93 22.59 -13.01
N PHE A 190 -9.75 22.05 -12.71
CA PHE A 190 -9.32 21.86 -11.32
C PHE A 190 -9.28 23.18 -10.52
N GLU A 191 -9.00 24.30 -11.18
CA GLU A 191 -9.00 25.63 -10.54
C GLU A 191 -10.41 26.07 -10.09
N ASP A 192 -11.46 25.70 -10.83
CA ASP A 192 -12.84 25.90 -10.40
C ASP A 192 -13.14 25.06 -9.15
N PHE A 193 -12.68 23.81 -9.14
CA PHE A 193 -12.84 22.92 -7.99
C PHE A 193 -12.13 23.46 -6.74
N ILE A 194 -10.89 23.94 -6.85
CA ILE A 194 -10.17 24.58 -5.73
C ILE A 194 -10.91 25.83 -5.24
N THR A 195 -11.43 26.64 -6.15
CA THR A 195 -12.23 27.82 -5.80
C THR A 195 -13.48 27.42 -5.02
N ILE A 196 -14.17 26.35 -5.44
CA ILE A 196 -15.33 25.82 -4.73
C ILE A 196 -14.95 25.33 -3.33
N VAL A 197 -13.91 24.51 -3.20
CA VAL A 197 -13.43 23.99 -1.91
C VAL A 197 -13.14 25.14 -0.94
N ARG A 198 -12.43 26.17 -1.38
CA ARG A 198 -12.08 27.33 -0.54
C ARG A 198 -13.29 28.15 -0.10
N LYS A 199 -14.30 28.29 -0.95
CA LYS A 199 -15.53 29.02 -0.61
C LYS A 199 -16.43 28.23 0.34
N VAL A 200 -16.51 26.93 0.17
CA VAL A 200 -17.36 26.08 0.99
C VAL A 200 -16.71 25.79 2.36
N CYS A 201 -15.39 25.66 2.38
CA CYS A 201 -14.58 25.41 3.58
C CYS A 201 -13.56 26.55 3.78
N PRO A 202 -14.00 27.74 4.26
CA PRO A 202 -13.08 28.83 4.55
C PRO A 202 -12.08 28.44 5.64
N ARG A 203 -10.84 28.95 5.53
CA ARG A 203 -9.70 28.62 6.41
C ARG A 203 -9.19 29.86 7.15
N PRO A 204 -9.95 30.42 8.11
CA PRO A 204 -9.59 31.67 8.79
C PRO A 204 -8.28 31.58 9.61
N GLU A 205 -7.87 30.38 10.00
CA GLU A 205 -6.58 30.13 10.63
C GLU A 205 -5.40 30.37 9.69
N LEU A 206 -5.58 30.25 8.38
CA LEU A 206 -4.54 30.58 7.41
C LEU A 206 -4.22 32.07 7.43
N ASP A 207 -5.24 32.92 7.57
CA ASP A 207 -5.04 34.37 7.68
C ASP A 207 -4.21 34.73 8.92
N LYS A 208 -4.37 33.97 10.02
CA LYS A 208 -3.56 34.13 11.24
C LYS A 208 -2.10 33.76 10.98
N VAL A 209 -1.86 32.58 10.40
CA VAL A 209 -0.49 32.13 10.05
C VAL A 209 0.16 33.13 9.09
N PHE A 210 -0.58 33.60 8.09
CA PHE A 210 -0.08 34.60 7.14
C PHE A 210 0.30 35.91 7.82
N ALA A 211 -0.51 36.37 8.79
CA ALA A 211 -0.24 37.57 9.57
C ALA A 211 0.95 37.43 10.53
N GLU A 212 1.18 36.23 11.09
CA GLU A 212 2.32 35.93 11.96
C GLU A 212 3.65 35.92 11.21
N VAL A 213 3.65 35.44 9.97
CA VAL A 213 4.82 35.44 9.08
C VAL A 213 5.06 36.82 8.45
N GLY A 214 3.96 37.49 8.12
CA GLY A 214 3.94 38.70 7.29
C GLY A 214 3.96 40.01 8.05
N THR A 215 3.73 41.08 7.29
CA THR A 215 3.36 42.40 7.84
C THR A 215 1.89 42.66 7.48
N LYS A 216 1.33 43.84 7.79
CA LYS A 216 -0.04 44.24 7.41
C LYS A 216 -0.29 44.33 5.87
N LYS A 217 0.66 43.88 5.05
CA LYS A 217 0.57 43.86 3.58
C LYS A 217 -0.19 42.61 3.09
N PRO A 218 -0.84 42.67 1.92
CA PRO A 218 -1.59 41.54 1.37
C PRO A 218 -0.69 40.47 0.69
N TYR A 219 0.61 40.47 0.99
CA TYR A 219 1.62 39.57 0.44
C TYR A 219 2.80 39.41 1.41
N LEU A 220 3.51 38.29 1.31
CA LEU A 220 4.84 38.06 1.91
C LEU A 220 5.92 38.40 0.90
N THR A 221 7.01 39.02 1.34
CA THR A 221 8.22 39.19 0.51
C THR A 221 9.03 37.89 0.47
N MET A 222 9.95 37.81 -0.49
CA MET A 222 10.89 36.70 -0.59
C MET A 222 11.66 36.45 0.72
N GLU A 223 12.14 37.49 1.40
CA GLU A 223 12.85 37.34 2.67
C GLU A 223 11.94 36.75 3.77
N GLN A 224 10.67 37.17 3.81
CA GLN A 224 9.70 36.64 4.76
C GLN A 224 9.37 35.17 4.48
N VAL A 225 9.33 34.76 3.22
CA VAL A 225 9.19 33.34 2.84
C VAL A 225 10.42 32.55 3.29
N VAL A 226 11.64 33.06 3.11
CA VAL A 226 12.86 32.42 3.62
C VAL A 226 12.80 32.24 5.14
N ASP A 227 12.42 33.29 5.86
CA ASP A 227 12.27 33.24 7.31
C ASP A 227 11.21 32.24 7.75
N PHE A 228 10.07 32.20 7.08
CA PHE A 228 9.02 31.22 7.32
C PHE A 228 9.51 29.78 7.18
N LEU A 229 10.22 29.48 6.09
CA LEU A 229 10.75 28.14 5.83
C LEU A 229 11.77 27.73 6.91
N ASN A 230 12.70 28.62 7.24
CA ASN A 230 13.82 28.31 8.11
C ASN A 230 13.47 28.33 9.61
N LYS A 231 12.56 29.21 10.03
CA LYS A 231 12.17 29.37 11.45
C LYS A 231 10.89 28.61 11.79
N GLY A 232 9.97 28.46 10.84
CA GLY A 232 8.65 27.88 11.08
C GLY A 232 8.47 26.45 10.56
N GLN A 233 9.07 26.11 9.42
CA GLN A 233 8.85 24.80 8.77
C GLN A 233 9.99 23.80 8.99
N ARG A 234 11.21 24.27 9.23
CA ARG A 234 12.39 23.42 9.41
C ARG A 234 12.37 22.70 10.77
N ASP A 235 12.66 21.40 10.75
CA ASP A 235 13.01 20.67 11.98
C ASP A 235 14.40 21.12 12.48
N PRO A 236 14.50 21.71 13.69
CA PRO A 236 15.75 22.26 14.21
C PRO A 236 16.81 21.19 14.51
N ARG A 237 16.45 19.89 14.52
CA ARG A 237 17.38 18.78 14.74
C ARG A 237 18.18 18.41 13.49
N LEU A 238 17.76 18.89 12.31
CA LEU A 238 18.40 18.54 11.04
C LEU A 238 19.74 19.23 10.90
N ASN A 239 20.75 18.46 10.50
CA ASN A 239 22.09 18.97 10.22
C ASN A 239 22.07 19.98 9.07
N GLU A 240 22.69 21.14 9.26
CA GLU A 240 22.66 22.26 8.32
C GLU A 240 23.47 22.02 7.03
N ILE A 241 24.44 21.10 7.06
CA ILE A 241 25.23 20.75 5.87
C ILE A 241 24.47 19.75 5.00
N LEU A 242 23.85 18.73 5.63
CA LEU A 242 23.06 17.71 4.93
C LEU A 242 21.72 18.27 4.44
N TYR A 243 21.11 19.15 5.22
CA TYR A 243 19.83 19.80 4.94
C TYR A 243 20.04 21.32 4.99
N PRO A 244 20.54 21.94 3.91
CA PRO A 244 20.82 23.38 3.90
C PRO A 244 19.57 24.21 4.14
N TYR A 245 19.76 25.38 4.75
CA TYR A 245 18.70 26.37 4.92
C TYR A 245 18.14 26.82 3.57
N ALA A 246 16.84 27.11 3.54
CA ALA A 246 16.21 27.76 2.42
C ALA A 246 16.87 29.13 2.19
N ASN A 247 17.04 29.50 0.93
CA ASN A 247 17.60 30.77 0.51
C ASN A 247 16.63 31.49 -0.44
N ASN A 248 16.99 32.71 -0.85
CA ASN A 248 16.20 33.53 -1.76
C ASN A 248 15.81 32.81 -3.06
N LYS A 249 16.71 31.98 -3.62
CA LYS A 249 16.42 31.18 -4.81
C LYS A 249 15.30 30.17 -4.52
N LYS A 250 15.37 29.43 -3.41
CA LYS A 250 14.32 28.48 -3.01
C LYS A 250 12.98 29.17 -2.79
N ALA A 251 12.98 30.35 -2.16
CA ALA A 251 11.77 31.14 -1.96
C ALA A 251 11.16 31.59 -3.30
N LEU A 252 11.98 32.06 -4.25
CA LEU A 252 11.51 32.43 -5.59
C LEU A 252 10.94 31.24 -6.36
N ASP A 253 11.55 30.05 -6.25
CA ASP A 253 11.04 28.83 -6.87
C ASP A 253 9.64 28.48 -6.34
N ILE A 254 9.44 28.57 -5.01
CA ILE A 254 8.13 28.38 -4.36
C ILE A 254 7.13 29.43 -4.86
N ILE A 255 7.50 30.71 -4.84
CA ILE A 255 6.63 31.80 -5.29
C ILE A 255 6.21 31.60 -6.74
N SER A 256 7.17 31.33 -7.64
CA SER A 256 6.90 31.12 -9.07
C SER A 256 5.98 29.93 -9.33
N ARG A 257 6.03 28.90 -8.48
CA ARG A 257 5.26 27.66 -8.63
C ARG A 257 3.84 27.78 -8.07
N TYR A 258 3.70 28.39 -6.90
CA TYR A 258 2.46 28.34 -6.13
C TYR A 258 1.66 29.63 -6.16
N GLU A 259 2.25 30.78 -6.50
CA GLU A 259 1.51 32.05 -6.59
C GLU A 259 0.63 32.12 -7.85
N PRO A 260 -0.71 32.17 -7.71
CA PRO A 260 -1.59 32.28 -8.87
C PRO A 260 -1.54 33.66 -9.53
N ASN A 261 -1.33 34.75 -8.78
CA ASN A 261 -1.27 36.09 -9.34
C ASN A 261 0.11 36.36 -9.97
N LYS A 262 0.16 36.35 -11.30
CA LYS A 262 1.40 36.57 -12.06
C LYS A 262 2.08 37.91 -11.76
N SER A 263 1.33 38.96 -11.41
CA SER A 263 1.90 40.25 -11.00
C SER A 263 2.64 40.15 -9.66
N TYR A 264 2.12 39.35 -8.72
CA TYR A 264 2.79 39.09 -7.45
C TYR A 264 3.97 38.16 -7.63
N ALA A 265 3.81 37.07 -8.40
CA ALA A 265 4.89 36.14 -8.69
C ALA A 265 6.11 36.85 -9.31
N ASN A 266 5.88 37.72 -10.31
CA ASN A 266 6.94 38.50 -10.97
C ASN A 266 7.66 39.49 -10.04
N LYS A 267 7.01 39.89 -8.93
CA LYS A 267 7.58 40.78 -7.91
C LYS A 267 8.22 40.01 -6.74
N GLY A 268 8.24 38.67 -6.79
CA GLY A 268 8.71 37.86 -5.67
C GLY A 268 7.81 37.96 -4.43
N HIS A 269 6.50 38.12 -4.65
CA HIS A 269 5.50 38.24 -3.60
C HIS A 269 4.61 36.99 -3.54
N LEU A 270 4.36 36.49 -2.32
CA LEU A 270 3.45 35.36 -2.07
C LEU A 270 2.16 35.86 -1.40
N SER A 271 1.02 35.63 -2.02
CA SER A 271 -0.30 35.90 -1.43
C SER A 271 -0.71 34.82 -0.43
N VAL A 272 -1.80 35.06 0.29
CA VAL A 272 -2.46 34.05 1.14
C VAL A 272 -2.83 32.80 0.32
N ASP A 273 -3.25 32.97 -0.94
CA ASP A 273 -3.56 31.85 -1.83
C ASP A 273 -2.30 31.08 -2.26
N GLY A 274 -1.22 31.80 -2.55
CA GLY A 274 0.09 31.18 -2.79
C GLY A 274 0.57 30.36 -1.59
N LEU A 275 0.43 30.89 -0.37
CA LEU A 275 0.77 30.18 0.86
C LEU A 275 -0.12 28.94 1.06
N TYR A 276 -1.43 29.06 0.86
CA TYR A 276 -2.36 27.93 0.90
C TYR A 276 -1.92 26.78 -0.03
N ARG A 277 -1.58 27.11 -1.28
CA ARG A 277 -1.15 26.14 -2.28
C ARG A 277 0.17 25.49 -1.91
N TYR A 278 1.13 26.26 -1.38
CA TYR A 278 2.39 25.74 -0.87
C TYR A 278 2.18 24.76 0.30
N LEU A 279 1.41 25.16 1.32
CA LEU A 279 1.15 24.34 2.51
C LEU A 279 0.47 23.01 2.19
N MET A 280 -0.32 22.96 1.11
CA MET A 280 -0.99 21.74 0.66
C MET A 280 -0.18 20.90 -0.33
N SER A 281 1.00 21.38 -0.73
CA SER A 281 1.79 20.79 -1.82
C SER A 281 2.66 19.61 -1.38
N ASP A 282 3.20 18.90 -2.37
CA ASP A 282 4.17 17.82 -2.17
C ASP A 282 5.50 18.31 -1.57
N GLU A 283 5.78 19.63 -1.56
CA GLU A 283 6.98 20.21 -0.93
C GLU A 283 6.81 20.51 0.56
N ASN A 284 5.58 20.44 1.08
CA ASN A 284 5.26 20.73 2.47
C ASN A 284 4.49 19.57 3.13
N THR A 285 4.84 18.33 2.77
CA THR A 285 4.33 17.12 3.43
C THR A 285 4.92 17.01 4.84
N MET A 286 4.15 16.41 5.75
CA MET A 286 4.56 16.26 7.15
C MET A 286 5.82 15.39 7.31
N VAL A 287 5.98 14.40 6.44
CA VAL A 287 7.13 13.50 6.42
C VAL A 287 7.84 13.71 5.09
N ASP A 288 9.16 13.86 5.14
CA ASP A 288 10.02 13.92 3.96
C ASP A 288 9.92 12.59 3.20
N PRO A 289 9.59 12.59 1.89
CA PRO A 289 9.51 11.37 1.09
C PRO A 289 10.75 10.47 1.15
N VAL A 290 11.94 11.02 1.39
CA VAL A 290 13.19 10.24 1.56
C VAL A 290 13.10 9.28 2.75
N LYS A 291 12.28 9.58 3.75
CA LYS A 291 12.06 8.70 4.92
C LYS A 291 11.21 7.48 4.61
N PHE A 292 10.48 7.48 3.50
CA PHE A 292 9.75 6.29 3.06
C PHE A 292 10.60 5.36 2.19
N ASP A 293 11.78 5.82 1.75
CA ASP A 293 12.69 5.01 0.96
C ASP A 293 13.37 3.95 1.83
N LEU A 294 13.69 2.79 1.25
CA LEU A 294 14.40 1.69 1.91
C LEU A 294 15.87 2.07 2.11
N SER A 295 16.11 2.97 3.06
CA SER A 295 17.39 3.66 3.27
C SER A 295 18.13 3.21 4.53
N ASP A 296 17.52 2.34 5.34
CA ASP A 296 18.16 1.75 6.50
C ASP A 296 19.28 0.78 6.11
N ASP A 297 20.27 0.62 7.01
CA ASP A 297 21.31 -0.39 6.84
C ASP A 297 20.69 -1.79 7.02
N MET A 298 20.58 -2.55 5.93
CA MET A 298 20.03 -3.92 5.92
C MET A 298 21.11 -5.01 6.01
N THR A 299 22.34 -4.64 6.42
CA THR A 299 23.49 -5.55 6.52
C THR A 299 23.83 -6.00 7.94
N GLN A 300 23.11 -5.52 8.95
CA GLN A 300 23.31 -5.96 10.34
C GLN A 300 22.70 -7.35 10.57
N SER A 301 23.11 -8.03 11.65
CA SER A 301 22.49 -9.30 12.09
C SER A 301 20.97 -9.17 12.21
N LEU A 302 20.21 -10.19 11.79
CA LEU A 302 18.74 -10.21 11.83
C LEU A 302 18.16 -9.84 13.22
N SER A 303 18.89 -10.12 14.29
CA SER A 303 18.52 -9.78 15.67
C SER A 303 18.46 -8.28 15.99
N HIS A 304 18.93 -7.40 15.09
CA HIS A 304 18.92 -5.95 15.28
C HIS A 304 17.69 -5.24 14.70
N TYR A 305 16.77 -5.98 14.07
CA TYR A 305 15.62 -5.41 13.39
C TYR A 305 14.33 -5.75 14.12
N PHE A 306 13.40 -4.79 14.13
CA PHE A 306 12.00 -5.11 14.40
C PHE A 306 11.39 -5.75 13.15
N ILE A 307 10.80 -6.93 13.31
CA ILE A 307 10.20 -7.71 12.22
C ILE A 307 8.69 -7.70 12.39
N ASN A 308 7.97 -7.18 11.38
CA ASN A 308 6.52 -7.21 11.34
C ASN A 308 6.03 -8.67 11.38
N SER A 309 5.28 -9.02 12.42
CA SER A 309 4.97 -10.41 12.78
C SER A 309 3.49 -10.58 13.10
N SER A 310 2.91 -11.68 12.63
CA SER A 310 1.51 -12.06 12.82
C SER A 310 1.44 -13.30 13.71
N HIS A 311 0.45 -13.31 14.61
CA HIS A 311 0.13 -14.41 15.51
C HIS A 311 -1.19 -15.05 15.10
N ASN A 312 -1.27 -16.39 15.12
CA ASN A 312 -2.39 -17.18 14.61
C ASN A 312 -2.91 -16.65 13.27
N THR A 313 -2.01 -16.47 12.30
CA THR A 313 -2.26 -15.76 11.04
C THR A 313 -3.49 -16.26 10.30
N TYR A 314 -3.77 -17.56 10.38
CA TYR A 314 -4.90 -18.22 9.74
C TYR A 314 -6.28 -17.74 10.22
N LEU A 315 -6.42 -17.16 11.42
CA LEU A 315 -7.72 -16.75 11.96
C LEU A 315 -8.15 -15.36 11.49
N THR A 316 -9.37 -15.27 10.96
CA THR A 316 -9.97 -13.99 10.53
C THR A 316 -10.93 -13.40 11.57
N GLY A 317 -10.95 -13.93 12.79
CA GLY A 317 -11.93 -13.56 13.81
C GLY A 317 -11.60 -14.11 15.19
N HIS A 318 -12.63 -14.56 15.91
CA HIS A 318 -12.52 -14.99 17.30
C HIS A 318 -11.63 -16.22 17.51
N GLN A 319 -10.87 -16.28 18.60
CA GLN A 319 -9.90 -17.37 18.87
C GLN A 319 -10.55 -18.75 19.09
N PHE A 320 -11.82 -18.82 19.51
CA PHE A 320 -12.46 -20.12 19.79
C PHE A 320 -13.48 -20.57 18.74
N THR A 321 -13.95 -19.65 17.90
CA THR A 321 -15.09 -19.85 16.99
C THR A 321 -14.91 -19.16 15.63
N GLY A 322 -13.75 -18.55 15.40
CA GLY A 322 -13.42 -17.85 14.16
C GLY A 322 -13.15 -18.81 13.01
N LYS A 323 -13.17 -18.25 11.79
CA LYS A 323 -12.84 -19.02 10.58
C LYS A 323 -11.34 -18.98 10.34
N ALA A 324 -10.76 -20.15 10.05
CA ALA A 324 -9.46 -20.24 9.41
C ALA A 324 -9.59 -19.89 7.92
N SER A 325 -8.59 -19.23 7.36
CA SER A 325 -8.56 -18.81 5.96
C SER A 325 -7.17 -18.98 5.36
N VAL A 326 -7.13 -19.38 4.09
CA VAL A 326 -5.91 -19.33 3.27
C VAL A 326 -5.60 -17.90 2.85
N GLU A 327 -6.65 -17.12 2.57
CA GLU A 327 -6.54 -15.78 1.99
C GLU A 327 -5.88 -14.77 2.92
N ILE A 328 -6.07 -14.92 4.23
CA ILE A 328 -5.46 -14.02 5.23
C ILE A 328 -3.92 -14.09 5.22
N TYR A 329 -3.32 -15.20 4.81
CA TYR A 329 -1.86 -15.29 4.62
C TYR A 329 -1.39 -14.40 3.46
N ARG A 330 -2.14 -14.36 2.34
CA ARG A 330 -1.84 -13.44 1.23
C ARG A 330 -1.90 -12.00 1.73
N GLN A 331 -3.02 -11.63 2.38
CA GLN A 331 -3.25 -10.28 2.91
C GLN A 331 -2.13 -9.86 3.87
N ALA A 332 -1.76 -10.71 4.83
CA ALA A 332 -0.71 -10.43 5.81
C ALA A 332 0.63 -10.14 5.12
N LEU A 333 1.03 -10.98 4.15
CA LEU A 333 2.30 -10.80 3.43
C LEU A 333 2.29 -9.52 2.59
N LEU A 334 1.18 -9.20 1.95
CA LEU A 334 1.05 -8.03 1.08
C LEU A 334 1.11 -6.70 1.85
N VAL A 335 0.61 -6.64 3.08
CA VAL A 335 0.80 -5.48 3.96
C VAL A 335 2.21 -5.42 4.59
N GLY A 336 3.12 -6.30 4.16
CA GLY A 336 4.52 -6.29 4.57
C GLY A 336 4.83 -7.12 5.81
N CYS A 337 3.92 -7.99 6.29
CA CYS A 337 4.25 -8.93 7.36
C CYS A 337 5.34 -9.90 6.89
N ARG A 338 6.35 -10.16 7.74
CA ARG A 338 7.52 -11.00 7.43
C ARG A 338 7.65 -12.21 8.36
N CYS A 339 6.76 -12.36 9.33
CA CYS A 339 6.68 -13.56 10.16
C CYS A 339 5.21 -13.99 10.29
N VAL A 340 4.87 -15.19 9.82
CA VAL A 340 3.51 -15.73 9.88
C VAL A 340 3.50 -17.08 10.60
N GLU A 341 2.40 -17.36 11.28
CA GLU A 341 2.25 -18.53 12.15
C GLU A 341 1.35 -19.59 11.53
N LEU A 342 1.75 -20.86 11.67
CA LEU A 342 1.07 -22.03 11.11
C LEU A 342 0.91 -23.10 12.20
N ASP A 343 -0.31 -23.21 12.74
CA ASP A 343 -0.68 -24.24 13.72
C ASP A 343 -1.07 -25.52 13.01
N CYS A 344 -0.10 -26.42 12.87
CA CYS A 344 -0.21 -27.60 12.02
C CYS A 344 -0.71 -28.82 12.81
N TRP A 345 -1.81 -29.41 12.35
CA TRP A 345 -2.45 -30.58 12.94
C TRP A 345 -2.62 -31.70 11.92
N ASP A 346 -2.69 -32.95 12.40
CA ASP A 346 -3.03 -34.09 11.55
C ASP A 346 -4.44 -33.91 10.99
N GLY A 347 -4.58 -33.96 9.65
CA GLY A 347 -5.88 -33.96 8.98
C GLY A 347 -6.27 -35.32 8.42
N ASN A 348 -7.47 -35.37 7.83
CA ASN A 348 -7.99 -36.56 7.16
C ASN A 348 -7.24 -36.85 5.84
N ASP A 349 -7.41 -38.06 5.31
CA ASP A 349 -6.79 -38.50 4.04
C ASP A 349 -5.27 -38.32 3.98
N ASN A 350 -4.64 -38.35 5.17
CA ASN A 350 -3.22 -38.14 5.37
C ASN A 350 -2.74 -36.77 4.85
N GLU A 351 -3.59 -35.74 4.79
CA GLU A 351 -3.21 -34.36 4.47
C GLU A 351 -3.20 -33.48 5.74
N PRO A 352 -2.10 -32.75 6.02
CA PRO A 352 -2.03 -31.86 7.18
C PRO A 352 -2.94 -30.64 7.00
N ILE A 353 -3.50 -30.19 8.12
CA ILE A 353 -4.38 -29.01 8.19
C ILE A 353 -3.79 -27.94 9.11
N ILE A 354 -4.32 -26.73 9.00
CA ILE A 354 -4.06 -25.61 9.91
C ILE A 354 -5.35 -25.21 10.61
N THR A 355 -5.32 -25.20 11.94
CA THR A 355 -6.45 -24.79 12.80
C THR A 355 -5.97 -24.46 14.21
N HIS A 356 -6.83 -23.83 15.00
CA HIS A 356 -6.59 -23.66 16.44
C HIS A 356 -7.14 -24.89 17.19
N GLY A 357 -6.21 -25.74 17.67
CA GLY A 357 -6.54 -27.04 18.24
C GLY A 357 -7.50 -26.98 19.43
N TYR A 358 -8.33 -28.01 19.57
CA TYR A 358 -9.32 -28.16 20.65
C TYR A 358 -10.35 -27.00 20.74
N THR A 359 -10.58 -26.28 19.65
CA THR A 359 -11.61 -25.22 19.55
C THR A 359 -12.68 -25.53 18.50
N MET A 360 -13.61 -24.60 18.28
CA MET A 360 -14.63 -24.68 17.23
C MET A 360 -14.23 -23.89 15.97
N CYS A 361 -12.95 -23.54 15.82
CA CYS A 361 -12.46 -22.91 14.61
C CYS A 361 -12.53 -23.87 13.42
N THR A 362 -12.80 -23.33 12.22
CA THR A 362 -12.69 -24.11 10.99
C THR A 362 -11.21 -24.42 10.71
N ASP A 363 -10.95 -25.37 9.82
CA ASP A 363 -9.62 -25.69 9.33
C ASP A 363 -9.44 -25.33 7.85
N VAL A 364 -8.17 -25.27 7.43
CA VAL A 364 -7.75 -25.15 6.03
C VAL A 364 -6.61 -26.11 5.75
N LEU A 365 -6.44 -26.53 4.49
CA LEU A 365 -5.33 -27.41 4.10
C LEU A 365 -3.99 -26.68 4.23
N PHE A 366 -3.00 -27.35 4.82
CA PHE A 366 -1.63 -26.84 4.90
C PHE A 366 -1.05 -26.56 3.51
N LYS A 367 -1.34 -27.43 2.54
CA LYS A 367 -0.89 -27.29 1.15
C LYS A 367 -1.33 -25.95 0.55
N ASP A 368 -2.61 -25.62 0.66
CA ASP A 368 -3.19 -24.39 0.10
C ASP A 368 -2.59 -23.14 0.76
N VAL A 369 -2.30 -23.20 2.07
CA VAL A 369 -1.62 -22.12 2.79
C VAL A 369 -0.19 -21.92 2.28
N VAL A 370 0.57 -23.00 2.09
CA VAL A 370 1.94 -22.92 1.55
C VAL A 370 1.94 -22.35 0.13
N GLU A 371 0.98 -22.74 -0.72
CA GLU A 371 0.80 -22.17 -2.07
C GLU A 371 0.47 -20.67 -2.03
N ALA A 372 -0.43 -20.25 -1.14
CA ALA A 372 -0.77 -18.84 -0.95
C ALA A 372 0.41 -18.00 -0.44
N ILE A 373 1.22 -18.56 0.47
CA ILE A 373 2.45 -17.92 0.94
C ILE A 373 3.44 -17.77 -0.21
N ALA A 374 3.69 -18.83 -0.99
CA ALA A 374 4.63 -18.79 -2.12
C ALA A 374 4.24 -17.72 -3.15
N GLU A 375 2.93 -17.60 -3.44
CA GLU A 375 2.40 -16.61 -4.37
C GLU A 375 2.62 -15.17 -3.90
N SER A 376 2.47 -14.90 -2.59
CA SER A 376 2.43 -13.52 -2.06
C SER A 376 3.71 -13.08 -1.36
N ALA A 377 4.61 -14.02 -1.06
CA ALA A 377 5.81 -13.84 -0.24
C ALA A 377 6.57 -12.55 -0.57
N PHE A 378 6.95 -12.38 -1.83
CA PHE A 378 7.84 -11.32 -2.26
C PHE A 378 7.17 -10.27 -3.16
N LYS A 379 5.82 -10.19 -3.16
CA LYS A 379 5.09 -9.22 -4.00
C LYS A 379 5.28 -7.76 -3.57
N THR A 380 5.45 -7.49 -2.28
CA THR A 380 5.58 -6.13 -1.72
C THR A 380 6.86 -5.88 -0.95
N SER A 381 7.69 -6.91 -0.76
CA SER A 381 8.97 -6.83 -0.05
C SER A 381 9.83 -8.05 -0.38
N ASP A 382 11.07 -7.83 -0.80
CA ASP A 382 12.04 -8.89 -1.12
C ASP A 382 12.74 -9.45 0.14
N TRP A 383 12.52 -8.84 1.30
CA TRP A 383 13.13 -9.24 2.57
C TRP A 383 12.61 -10.61 3.06
N PRO A 384 13.43 -11.36 3.82
CA PRO A 384 13.11 -12.73 4.21
C PRO A 384 11.80 -12.88 4.98
N ILE A 385 11.20 -14.06 4.85
CA ILE A 385 10.01 -14.48 5.60
C ILE A 385 10.37 -15.58 6.58
N ILE A 386 9.80 -15.51 7.79
CA ILE A 386 9.89 -16.54 8.82
C ILE A 386 8.52 -17.21 8.94
N LEU A 387 8.50 -18.53 8.81
CA LEU A 387 7.33 -19.35 9.07
C LEU A 387 7.46 -19.96 10.46
N SER A 388 6.61 -19.51 11.39
CA SER A 388 6.51 -20.03 12.76
C SER A 388 5.61 -21.24 12.77
N PHE A 389 6.19 -22.44 12.82
CA PHE A 389 5.42 -23.68 12.88
C PHE A 389 5.13 -24.06 14.34
N GLU A 390 3.85 -24.16 14.67
CA GLU A 390 3.38 -24.89 15.85
C GLU A 390 2.97 -26.30 15.41
N ASN A 391 3.82 -27.29 15.65
CA ASN A 391 3.71 -28.60 15.03
C ASN A 391 3.13 -29.67 15.97
N HIS A 392 1.92 -30.15 15.65
CA HIS A 392 1.21 -31.23 16.33
C HIS A 392 1.00 -32.47 15.45
N CYS A 393 1.55 -32.49 14.24
CA CYS A 393 1.37 -33.57 13.27
C CYS A 393 2.16 -34.83 13.65
N SER A 394 1.63 -35.99 13.26
CA SER A 394 2.33 -37.28 13.26
C SER A 394 3.56 -37.27 12.35
N PRO A 395 4.56 -38.16 12.57
CA PRO A 395 5.73 -38.24 11.69
C PRO A 395 5.41 -38.43 10.21
N LYS A 396 4.31 -39.13 9.90
CA LYS A 396 3.85 -39.37 8.52
C LYS A 396 3.39 -38.07 7.86
N GLN A 397 2.59 -37.25 8.57
CA GLN A 397 2.12 -35.97 8.03
C GLN A 397 3.21 -34.89 8.11
N GLN A 398 4.13 -34.93 9.08
CA GLN A 398 5.34 -34.08 9.07
C GLN A 398 6.18 -34.28 7.80
N ALA A 399 6.30 -35.53 7.32
CA ALA A 399 6.98 -35.80 6.05
C ALA A 399 6.24 -35.19 4.85
N LYS A 400 4.89 -35.19 4.87
CA LYS A 400 4.10 -34.47 3.86
C LYS A 400 4.25 -32.96 3.95
N MET A 401 4.25 -32.36 5.14
CA MET A 401 4.50 -30.92 5.31
C MET A 401 5.86 -30.53 4.72
N ALA A 402 6.91 -31.32 5.00
CA ALA A 402 8.24 -31.08 4.45
C ALA A 402 8.28 -31.24 2.92
N MET A 403 7.51 -32.20 2.37
CA MET A 403 7.34 -32.36 0.91
C MET A 403 6.68 -31.12 0.31
N HIS A 404 5.53 -30.69 0.83
CA HIS A 404 4.79 -29.51 0.35
C HIS A 404 5.68 -28.26 0.40
N CYS A 405 6.39 -28.00 1.50
CA CYS A 405 7.32 -26.88 1.58
C CYS A 405 8.41 -26.94 0.51
N ARG A 406 9.04 -28.09 0.29
CA ARG A 406 10.12 -28.22 -0.71
C ARG A 406 9.60 -28.06 -2.14
N THR A 407 8.48 -28.70 -2.46
CA THR A 407 7.88 -28.65 -3.79
C THR A 407 7.40 -27.25 -4.13
N THR A 408 6.70 -26.59 -3.20
CA THR A 408 6.04 -25.32 -3.49
C THR A 408 6.98 -24.13 -3.36
N PHE A 409 7.86 -24.10 -2.36
CA PHE A 409 8.78 -22.97 -2.20
C PHE A 409 10.02 -23.08 -3.07
N GLY A 410 10.44 -24.30 -3.46
CA GLY A 410 11.64 -24.51 -4.28
C GLY A 410 12.85 -23.75 -3.73
N ASP A 411 13.46 -22.94 -4.58
CA ASP A 411 14.66 -22.14 -4.26
C ASP A 411 14.43 -21.04 -3.22
N MET A 412 13.17 -20.65 -2.96
CA MET A 412 12.84 -19.70 -1.90
C MET A 412 13.09 -20.32 -0.52
N LEU A 413 12.97 -21.64 -0.36
CA LEU A 413 13.17 -22.30 0.92
C LEU A 413 14.65 -22.38 1.28
N LEU A 414 15.03 -21.81 2.43
CA LEU A 414 16.38 -21.94 2.95
C LEU A 414 16.58 -23.34 3.56
N VAL A 415 17.25 -24.23 2.84
CA VAL A 415 17.53 -25.61 3.28
C VAL A 415 19.00 -25.85 3.66
N GLU A 416 19.91 -25.02 3.16
CA GLU A 416 21.36 -25.14 3.40
C GLU A 416 21.86 -24.05 4.36
N ASP A 417 22.97 -24.33 5.03
CA ASP A 417 23.67 -23.34 5.84
C ASP A 417 24.25 -22.24 4.94
N ILE A 418 24.17 -20.99 5.38
CA ILE A 418 24.69 -19.86 4.63
C ILE A 418 26.20 -19.74 4.84
N TYR A 419 26.95 -19.60 3.74
CA TYR A 419 28.39 -19.40 3.79
C TYR A 419 28.75 -18.19 4.68
N GLY A 420 29.71 -18.37 5.60
CA GLY A 420 30.11 -17.34 6.56
C GLY A 420 29.27 -17.31 7.85
N TYR A 421 28.16 -18.05 7.92
CA TYR A 421 27.28 -18.11 9.10
C TYR A 421 27.08 -19.56 9.58
N PRO A 422 28.15 -20.25 10.02
CA PRO A 422 28.01 -21.62 10.53
C PRO A 422 27.11 -21.66 11.77
N LEU A 423 26.34 -22.75 11.91
CA LEU A 423 25.47 -22.99 13.06
C LEU A 423 26.27 -23.37 14.32
N SER A 424 27.07 -22.44 14.83
CA SER A 424 27.94 -22.62 16.00
C SER A 424 27.79 -21.47 16.99
N ALA A 425 28.02 -21.75 18.28
CA ALA A 425 27.87 -20.76 19.34
C ALA A 425 28.79 -19.55 19.10
N GLY A 426 28.26 -18.34 19.29
CA GLY A 426 28.99 -17.10 19.07
C GLY A 426 28.99 -16.60 17.63
N THR A 427 28.46 -17.36 16.67
CA THR A 427 28.25 -16.86 15.30
C THR A 427 26.98 -16.00 15.25
N PRO A 428 27.03 -14.77 14.69
CA PRO A 428 25.85 -13.93 14.54
C PRO A 428 24.85 -14.51 13.51
N LEU A 429 23.62 -14.00 13.50
CA LEU A 429 22.67 -14.35 12.45
C LEU A 429 23.07 -13.66 11.13
N PRO A 430 22.75 -14.26 9.97
CA PRO A 430 22.82 -13.57 8.67
C PRO A 430 22.01 -12.27 8.67
N SER A 431 22.37 -11.33 7.82
CA SER A 431 21.61 -10.09 7.67
C SER A 431 20.34 -10.32 6.83
N PRO A 432 19.33 -9.42 6.90
CA PRO A 432 18.21 -9.45 5.96
C PRO A 432 18.66 -9.46 4.49
N LYS A 433 19.77 -8.77 4.18
CA LYS A 433 20.35 -8.74 2.83
C LYS A 433 20.92 -10.08 2.37
N ASP A 434 21.54 -10.84 3.27
CA ASP A 434 22.05 -12.18 2.97
C ASP A 434 20.91 -13.19 2.73
N LEU A 435 19.70 -12.86 3.19
CA LEU A 435 18.50 -13.69 3.17
C LEU A 435 17.43 -13.20 2.18
N LEU A 436 17.79 -12.33 1.23
CA LEU A 436 16.86 -11.81 0.22
C LEU A 436 16.16 -12.95 -0.54
N GLY A 437 14.83 -12.85 -0.65
CA GLY A 437 14.00 -13.85 -1.33
C GLY A 437 13.95 -15.21 -0.63
N LYS A 438 14.38 -15.32 0.64
CA LYS A 438 14.39 -16.59 1.38
C LYS A 438 13.26 -16.73 2.40
N ILE A 439 12.77 -17.96 2.52
CA ILE A 439 11.78 -18.42 3.49
C ILE A 439 12.50 -19.31 4.51
N LEU A 440 12.42 -18.94 5.79
CA LEU A 440 13.01 -19.63 6.91
C LEU A 440 11.92 -20.38 7.69
N ILE A 441 12.21 -21.62 8.10
CA ILE A 441 11.30 -22.41 8.95
C ILE A 441 11.78 -22.35 10.41
N LYS A 442 10.94 -21.80 11.27
CA LYS A 442 11.07 -21.93 12.73
C LYS A 442 10.25 -23.16 13.16
N ASN A 443 10.94 -24.26 13.46
CA ASN A 443 10.35 -25.49 14.03
C ASN A 443 11.36 -26.19 14.95
N LYS A 444 10.90 -27.14 15.77
CA LYS A 444 11.76 -27.95 16.64
C LYS A 444 12.78 -28.75 15.81
N LYS A 445 14.07 -28.59 16.13
CA LYS A 445 15.17 -29.37 15.55
C LYS A 445 15.65 -30.42 16.55
N LYS A 446 15.72 -31.69 16.14
CA LYS A 446 16.39 -32.72 16.94
C LYS A 446 17.90 -32.46 16.91
N ILE A 447 18.49 -32.10 18.04
CA ILE A 447 19.94 -32.04 18.19
C ILE A 447 20.45 -33.48 18.20
N LYS A 448 21.09 -33.93 17.13
CA LYS A 448 21.89 -35.17 17.20
C LYS A 448 23.01 -34.91 18.20
N LYS A 449 22.91 -35.45 19.43
CA LYS A 449 24.06 -35.53 20.34
C LYS A 449 25.17 -36.22 19.55
N ARG A 450 26.27 -35.52 19.25
CA ARG A 450 27.50 -36.19 18.83
C ARG A 450 27.84 -37.15 19.96
N ALA A 451 27.94 -38.44 19.67
CA ALA A 451 28.43 -39.41 20.63
C ALA A 451 29.83 -38.98 21.08
N GLY A 452 30.02 -38.77 22.39
CA GLY A 452 31.31 -38.45 22.99
C GLY A 452 31.52 -36.97 23.33
N LYS A 453 30.99 -36.55 24.49
CA LYS A 453 31.72 -35.86 25.57
C LYS A 453 30.71 -35.52 26.67
N ASP A 454 30.86 -36.18 27.80
CA ASP A 454 30.18 -35.79 29.04
C ASP A 454 30.50 -34.34 29.35
N TRP A 455 29.45 -33.54 29.46
CA TRP A 455 29.51 -32.26 30.14
C TRP A 455 28.64 -32.39 31.37
N SER A 456 29.28 -32.54 32.52
CA SER A 456 28.64 -32.42 33.83
C SER A 456 28.10 -31.00 33.98
N ILE A 457 26.78 -30.87 34.04
CA ILE A 457 26.13 -29.61 34.44
C ILE A 457 26.40 -29.43 35.93
N VAL A 458 27.21 -28.45 36.28
CA VAL A 458 27.26 -27.91 37.65
C VAL A 458 25.98 -27.11 37.85
N MET A 459 25.04 -27.67 38.60
CA MET A 459 23.85 -26.96 39.07
C MET A 459 24.29 -25.86 40.04
N MET A 460 24.10 -24.59 39.67
CA MET A 460 24.15 -23.51 40.66
C MET A 460 22.84 -23.52 41.46
N PRO A 461 22.90 -23.39 42.80
CA PRO A 461 21.71 -23.48 43.65
C PRO A 461 20.79 -22.28 43.43
N THR A 462 19.50 -22.57 43.34
CA THR A 462 18.40 -21.61 43.38
C THR A 462 18.48 -20.76 44.64
N VAL A 463 18.52 -19.43 44.48
CA VAL A 463 18.29 -18.49 45.57
C VAL A 463 16.79 -18.53 45.90
N GLY A 464 16.46 -19.03 47.09
CA GLY A 464 15.09 -19.03 47.61
C GLY A 464 14.61 -17.61 47.93
N SER A 465 13.38 -17.30 47.53
CA SER A 465 12.64 -16.16 48.05
C SER A 465 11.95 -16.56 49.36
N THR A 466 12.32 -15.90 50.46
CA THR A 466 11.47 -15.76 51.65
C THR A 466 10.34 -14.79 51.39
#